data_AF-A0A9W9M1W7-F1
#
_entry.id   AF-A0A9W9M1W7-F1
#
_cell.length_a   1.000
_cell.length_b   1.000
_cell.length_c   1.000
_cell.angle_alpha   90.00
_cell.angle_beta   90.00
_cell.angle_gamma   90.00
#
_symmetry.space_group_name_H-M   'P 1'
#
loop_
_entity.id
_entity.type
_entity.pdbx_description
1 polymer ?
#
loop_
_entity_poly.entity_id
_entity_poly.type
_entity_poly.pdbx_seq_one_letter_code
_entity_poly.pdbx_strand_id
1 'polypeptide(L)'
;MATSSSAHLVRQFDGAEDADGITELLPDIYAVIASNSVYTIDLRTHETAPKSVLIAKLPAGYLNGIAALDEGKAVAITDSQLGLIWRLDIRTGE
;
A
#
# COMPACT_ATOMS: atom_id res chain seq x y z
N MET A 1 -8.56 -31.57 -16.08
CA MET A 1 -7.38 -31.04 -15.36
C MET A 1 -7.87 -29.88 -14.52
N ALA A 2 -7.85 -29.99 -13.19
CA ALA A 2 -8.30 -28.92 -12.31
C ALA A 2 -7.22 -27.83 -12.26
N THR A 3 -7.55 -26.62 -12.70
CA THR A 3 -6.70 -25.44 -12.54
C THR A 3 -6.76 -25.00 -11.09
N SER A 4 -5.84 -25.49 -10.26
CA SER A 4 -5.61 -24.89 -8.95
C SER A 4 -4.78 -23.63 -9.17
N SER A 5 -5.38 -22.44 -9.04
CA SER A 5 -4.59 -21.22 -8.91
C SER A 5 -4.04 -21.17 -7.47
N SER A 6 -2.73 -21.08 -7.31
CA SER A 6 -2.09 -20.88 -6.01
C SER A 6 -2.30 -19.46 -5.47
N ALA A 7 -2.56 -18.49 -6.35
CA ALA A 7 -2.93 -17.13 -6.00
C ALA A 7 -4.44 -17.02 -5.76
N HIS A 8 -4.81 -16.23 -4.74
CA HIS A 8 -6.18 -15.82 -4.47
C HIS A 8 -6.19 -14.31 -4.18
N LEU A 9 -7.30 -13.65 -4.54
CA LEU A 9 -7.51 -12.25 -4.22
C LEU A 9 -7.66 -12.09 -2.70
N VAL A 10 -6.87 -11.21 -2.11
CA VAL A 10 -6.99 -10.86 -0.67
C VAL A 10 -7.67 -9.50 -0.47
N ARG A 11 -7.44 -8.51 -1.35
CA ARG A 11 -8.06 -7.19 -1.21
C ARG A 11 -8.21 -6.49 -2.56
N GLN A 12 -9.36 -5.85 -2.74
CA GLN A 12 -9.61 -4.83 -3.76
C GLN A 12 -10.01 -3.54 -3.04
N PHE A 13 -9.37 -2.39 -3.25
CA PHE A 13 -9.73 -1.15 -2.55
C PHE A 13 -10.93 -0.47 -3.21
N ASP A 14 -12.01 -0.26 -2.44
CA ASP A 14 -13.26 0.28 -2.98
C ASP A 14 -13.08 1.74 -3.43
N GLY A 15 -13.42 2.02 -4.70
CA GLY A 15 -13.30 3.35 -5.29
C GLY A 15 -11.88 3.78 -5.67
N ALA A 16 -10.87 2.93 -5.49
CA ALA A 16 -9.57 3.12 -6.10
C ALA A 16 -9.61 2.73 -7.58
N GLU A 17 -8.96 3.52 -8.44
CA GLU A 17 -8.86 3.26 -9.87
C GLU A 17 -7.74 2.24 -10.18
N ASP A 18 -6.77 2.13 -9.27
CA ASP A 18 -5.54 1.35 -9.38
C ASP A 18 -5.00 0.93 -8.00
N ALA A 19 -4.05 0.00 -8.02
CA ALA A 19 -3.19 -0.36 -6.90
C ALA A 19 -1.78 -0.58 -7.46
N ASP A 20 -0.81 0.18 -6.93
CA ASP A 20 0.55 0.22 -7.48
C ASP A 20 1.55 -0.40 -6.49
N GLY A 21 2.45 0.43 -5.94
CA GLY A 21 3.51 -0.03 -5.05
C GLY A 21 2.98 -0.58 -3.72
N ILE A 22 3.68 -1.60 -3.22
CA ILE A 22 3.54 -2.15 -1.87
C ILE A 22 4.92 -2.31 -1.24
N THR A 23 5.04 -2.08 0.07
CA THR A 23 6.27 -2.31 0.84
C THR A 23 5.97 -2.85 2.22
N GLU A 24 6.85 -3.70 2.75
CA GLU A 24 6.70 -4.30 4.06
C GLU A 24 7.13 -3.31 5.15
N LEU A 25 6.27 -3.09 6.16
CA LEU A 25 6.56 -2.25 7.31
C LEU A 25 7.03 -3.10 8.51
N LEU A 26 6.37 -4.23 8.71
CA LEU A 26 6.66 -5.28 9.69
C LEU A 26 6.33 -6.64 9.03
N PRO A 27 6.80 -7.78 9.57
CA PRO A 27 6.46 -9.08 9.02
C PRO A 27 4.95 -9.23 8.76
N ASP A 28 4.60 -9.42 7.50
CA ASP A 28 3.23 -9.56 6.97
C ASP A 28 2.32 -8.33 7.16
N ILE A 29 2.86 -7.15 7.46
CA ILE A 29 2.13 -5.89 7.50
C ILE A 29 2.74 -4.94 6.49
N TYR A 30 1.94 -4.52 5.51
CA TYR A 30 2.42 -3.76 4.37
C TYR A 30 1.76 -2.38 4.27
N ALA A 31 2.47 -1.41 3.72
CA ALA A 31 1.88 -0.20 3.17
C ALA A 31 1.63 -0.41 1.67
N VAL A 32 0.44 -0.04 1.19
CA VAL A 32 -0.01 -0.21 -0.19
C VAL A 32 -0.51 1.13 -0.74
N ILE A 33 -0.11 1.46 -1.96
CA ILE A 33 -0.69 2.55 -2.74
C ILE A 33 -1.97 2.05 -3.41
N ALA A 34 -3.08 2.78 -3.23
CA ALA A 34 -4.31 2.60 -3.98
C ALA A 34 -4.78 3.99 -4.43
N SER A 35 -4.60 4.30 -5.71
CA SER A 35 -4.67 5.67 -6.26
C SER A 35 -3.83 6.63 -5.42
N ASN A 36 -4.32 7.83 -5.14
CA ASN A 36 -3.58 8.81 -4.35
C ASN A 36 -3.68 8.57 -2.83
N SER A 37 -3.95 7.34 -2.40
CA SER A 37 -4.08 6.97 -0.99
C SER A 37 -3.09 5.89 -0.60
N VAL A 38 -2.63 5.94 0.65
CA VAL A 38 -1.76 4.93 1.25
C VAL A 38 -2.53 4.23 2.36
N TYR A 39 -2.58 2.91 2.30
CA TYR A 39 -3.22 2.05 3.30
C TYR A 39 -2.19 1.16 3.97
N THR A 40 -2.41 0.81 5.24
CA THR A 40 -1.83 -0.43 5.79
C THR A 40 -2.72 -1.62 5.45
N ILE A 41 -2.12 -2.80 5.30
CA ILE A 41 -2.81 -4.09 5.18
C ILE A 41 -2.11 -5.12 6.08
N ASP A 42 -2.89 -5.87 6.85
CA ASP A 42 -2.42 -6.91 7.76
C ASP A 42 -2.70 -8.30 7.17
N LEU A 43 -1.66 -8.98 6.69
CA LEU A 43 -1.75 -10.27 6.01
C LEU A 43 -1.42 -11.47 6.91
N ARG A 44 -1.15 -11.25 8.21
CA ARG A 44 -0.68 -12.31 9.14
C ARG A 44 -1.63 -13.49 9.27
N THR A 45 -2.93 -13.28 9.11
CA THR A 45 -3.94 -14.31 9.37
C THR A 45 -4.31 -15.14 8.15
N HIS A 46 -3.71 -14.87 6.98
CA HIS A 46 -4.05 -15.50 5.69
C HIS A 46 -5.56 -15.51 5.39
N GLU A 47 -6.29 -14.53 5.91
CA GLU A 47 -7.73 -14.37 5.71
C GLU A 47 -8.04 -13.87 4.30
N THR A 48 -9.25 -14.21 3.82
CA THR A 48 -9.74 -13.77 2.51
C THR A 48 -10.13 -12.29 2.46
N ALA A 49 -10.16 -11.61 3.60
CA ALA A 49 -10.48 -10.19 3.74
C ALA A 49 -9.64 -9.55 4.86
N PRO A 50 -8.32 -9.41 4.67
CA PRO A 50 -7.43 -8.80 5.65
C PRO A 50 -7.85 -7.38 5.97
N LYS A 51 -7.63 -6.99 7.23
CA LYS A 51 -7.89 -5.63 7.68
C LYS A 51 -6.98 -4.66 6.95
N SER A 52 -7.57 -3.60 6.40
CA SER A 52 -6.82 -2.45 5.89
C SER A 52 -7.23 -1.16 6.60
N VAL A 53 -6.29 -0.22 6.73
CA VAL A 53 -6.52 1.08 7.37
C VAL A 53 -5.90 2.17 6.51
N LEU A 54 -6.68 3.19 6.16
CA LEU A 54 -6.18 4.37 5.45
C LEU A 54 -5.20 5.12 6.36
N ILE A 55 -3.99 5.35 5.88
CA ILE A 55 -2.99 6.20 6.54
C ILE A 55 -3.18 7.65 6.09
N ALA A 56 -3.13 7.89 4.78
CA ALA A 56 -3.20 9.23 4.22
C ALA A 56 -3.75 9.22 2.79
N LYS A 57 -4.33 10.35 2.39
CA LYS A 57 -4.62 10.68 0.99
C LYS A 57 -3.75 11.87 0.59
N LEU A 58 -2.89 11.67 -0.39
CA LEU A 58 -1.91 12.65 -0.82
C LEU A 58 -2.51 13.54 -1.93
N PRO A 59 -2.12 14.83 -2.00
CA PRO A 59 -2.42 15.69 -3.13
C PRO A 59 -1.48 15.39 -4.31
N ALA A 60 -1.56 14.18 -4.84
CA ALA A 60 -0.65 13.62 -5.84
C ALA A 60 -1.26 13.58 -7.26
N GLY A 61 -0.40 13.39 -8.26
CA GLY A 61 -0.77 13.06 -9.63
C GLY A 61 -0.99 11.56 -9.80
N TYR A 62 0.12 10.81 -9.91
CA TYR A 62 0.11 9.34 -10.03
C TYR A 62 1.23 8.71 -9.18
N LEU A 63 0.82 8.17 -8.03
CA LEU A 63 1.72 7.45 -7.13
C LEU A 63 2.03 6.06 -7.70
N ASN A 64 3.30 5.70 -7.83
CA ASN A 64 3.69 4.44 -8.48
C ASN A 64 4.53 3.50 -7.58
N GLY A 65 5.52 4.04 -6.88
CA GLY A 65 6.48 3.25 -6.10
C GLY A 65 6.46 3.68 -4.65
N ILE A 66 6.66 2.72 -3.75
CA ILE A 66 6.77 2.95 -2.31
C ILE A 66 7.90 2.11 -1.73
N ALA A 67 8.65 2.67 -0.78
CA ALA A 67 9.70 1.96 -0.06
C ALA A 67 9.65 2.33 1.42
N ALA A 68 9.75 1.31 2.28
CA ALA A 68 9.85 1.49 3.72
C ALA A 68 11.15 2.20 4.11
N LEU A 69 11.04 3.10 5.09
CA LEU A 69 12.11 3.82 5.74
C LEU A 69 12.02 3.60 7.26
N ASP A 70 13.09 3.92 7.98
CA ASP A 70 13.08 4.05 9.44
C ASP A 70 12.49 2.83 10.18
N GLU A 71 12.81 1.62 9.69
CA GLU A 71 12.27 0.34 10.21
C GLU A 71 10.73 0.27 10.11
N GLY A 72 10.17 0.75 9.01
CA GLY A 72 8.72 0.73 8.75
C GLY A 72 7.95 1.87 9.42
N LYS A 73 8.63 2.83 10.05
CA LYS A 73 7.98 4.00 10.69
C LYS A 73 7.62 5.09 9.69
N ALA A 74 8.28 5.10 8.53
CA ALA A 74 8.00 6.02 7.44
C ALA A 74 8.13 5.32 6.09
N VAL A 75 7.68 5.99 5.03
CA VAL A 75 7.85 5.53 3.64
C VAL A 75 8.29 6.68 2.74
N ALA A 76 9.06 6.36 1.70
CA ALA A 76 9.24 7.21 0.53
C ALA A 76 8.30 6.74 -0.58
N ILE A 77 7.59 7.67 -1.22
CA ILE A 77 6.60 7.38 -2.27
C ILE A 77 6.94 8.23 -3.49
N THR A 78 7.07 7.61 -4.65
CA THR A 78 7.29 8.35 -5.91
C THR A 78 5.98 8.75 -6.55
N ASP A 79 5.91 9.99 -7.02
CA ASP A 79 4.87 10.48 -7.92
C ASP A 79 5.47 10.62 -9.32
N SER A 80 5.13 9.67 -10.19
CA SER A 80 5.70 9.58 -11.53
C SER A 80 5.19 10.66 -12.48
N GLN A 81 4.01 11.21 -12.22
CA GLN A 81 3.41 12.25 -13.06
C GLN A 81 4.00 13.63 -12.74
N LEU A 82 4.27 13.89 -11.45
CA LEU A 82 4.79 15.18 -11.00
C LEU A 82 6.31 15.21 -10.84
N GLY A 83 6.99 14.06 -10.88
CA GLY A 83 8.44 13.97 -10.67
C GLY A 83 8.83 14.25 -9.22
N LEU A 84 8.00 13.86 -8.26
CA LEU A 84 8.18 14.14 -6.83
C LEU A 84 8.48 12.86 -6.04
N ILE A 85 9.07 13.04 -4.87
CA ILE A 85 9.14 12.01 -3.83
C ILE A 85 8.49 12.58 -2.57
N TRP A 86 7.46 11.90 -2.09
CA TRP A 86 6.83 12.18 -0.81
C TRP A 86 7.53 11.34 0.28
N ARG A 87 7.69 11.91 1.47
CA ARG A 87 7.96 11.14 2.69
C ARG A 87 6.70 11.18 3.53
N LEU A 88 6.30 10.04 4.07
CA LEU A 88 5.10 9.90 4.89
C LEU A 88 5.43 9.13 6.17
N ASP A 89 5.11 9.68 7.33
CA ASP A 89 5.12 8.97 8.61
C ASP A 89 3.89 8.07 8.69
N ILE A 90 4.12 6.79 8.95
CA ILE A 90 3.06 5.76 8.93
C ILE A 90 2.11 5.90 10.12
N ARG A 91 2.59 6.44 11.25
CA ARG A 91 1.81 6.57 12.47
C ARG A 91 0.94 7.82 12.45
N THR A 92 1.45 8.92 11.92
CA THR A 92 0.72 10.21 11.91
C THR A 92 0.00 10.49 10.59
N GLY A 93 0.44 9.89 9.49
CA GLY A 93 -0.07 10.20 8.15
C GLY A 93 0.41 11.56 7.62
N GLU A 94 1.50 12.08 8.16
CA GLU A 94 2.13 13.38 7.79
C GLU A 94 3.38 13.20 6.92
#